data_AF-X1JC44-F1
#
_entry.id   AF-X1JC44-F1
#
_cell.length_a   1.000
_cell.length_b   1.000
_cell.length_c   1.000
_cell.angle_alpha   90.00
_cell.angle_beta   90.00
_cell.angle_gamma   90.00
#
_symmetry.space_group_name_H-M   'P 1'
#
loop_
_entity.id
_entity.type
_entity.pdbx_description
1 polymer ?
#
loop_
_entity_poly.entity_id
_entity_poly.type
_entity_poly.pdbx_seq_one_letter_code
_entity_poly.pdbx_strand_id
1 'polypeptide(L)' 'GCTIEYGFHETMQKELNVPVIDAVIAPFKLAELLVETRDKFSWHPSRKWGSQSPPKDEIEAWALFKENKLIGNMLRVE' A
#
# COMPACT_ATOMS: atom_id res chain seq x y z
N GLY A 1 6.33 -15.33 5.67
CA GLY A 1 5.70 -14.20 4.95
C GLY A 1 5.47 -13.03 5.86
N CYS A 2 6.53 -12.58 6.53
CA CYS A 2 6.54 -11.45 7.44
C CYS A 2 7.57 -10.43 6.93
N THR A 3 7.31 -9.13 7.07
CA THR A 3 8.25 -8.10 6.60
C THR A 3 9.60 -8.14 7.30
N ILE A 4 9.68 -8.74 8.50
CA ILE A 4 10.95 -8.96 9.21
C ILE A 4 11.90 -9.91 8.46
N GLU A 5 11.37 -10.74 7.56
CA GLU A 5 12.13 -11.73 6.78
C GLU A 5 12.72 -11.13 5.49
N TYR A 6 12.70 -9.80 5.34
CA TYR A 6 13.22 -9.11 4.16
C TYR A 6 14.61 -9.60 3.77
N GLY A 7 14.77 -10.00 2.50
CA GLY A 7 16.03 -10.52 1.95
C GLY A 7 16.27 -12.01 2.21
N PHE A 8 15.55 -12.64 3.14
CA PHE A 8 15.74 -14.07 3.46
C PHE A 8 15.27 -15.02 2.33
N HIS A 9 14.51 -14.49 1.36
CA HIS A 9 14.08 -15.24 0.19
C HIS A 9 15.25 -15.86 -0.61
N GLU A 10 16.43 -15.23 -0.61
CA GLU A 10 17.62 -15.77 -1.29
C GLU A 10 18.11 -17.08 -0.66
N THR A 11 18.17 -17.11 0.67
CA THR A 11 18.55 -18.32 1.43
C THR A 11 17.51 -19.41 1.20
N MET A 12 16.22 -19.09 1.38
CA MET A 12 15.14 -20.07 1.21
C MET A 12 15.09 -20.62 -0.22
N GLN A 13 15.33 -19.80 -1.23
CA GLN A 13 15.38 -20.24 -2.62
C GLN A 13 16.53 -21.20 -2.89
N LYS A 14 17.71 -20.98 -2.28
CA LYS A 14 18.85 -21.91 -2.37
C LYS A 14 18.53 -23.25 -1.70
N GLU A 15 17.95 -23.21 -0.50
CA GLU A 15 17.64 -24.41 0.30
C GLU A 15 16.49 -25.24 -0.29
N LEU A 16 15.44 -24.58 -0.78
CA LEU A 16 14.23 -25.25 -1.29
C LEU A 16 14.31 -25.58 -2.79
N ASN A 17 15.27 -25.00 -3.52
CA ASN A 17 15.42 -25.15 -4.97
C ASN A 17 14.15 -24.79 -5.78
N VAL A 18 13.39 -23.80 -5.29
CA VAL A 18 12.22 -23.22 -5.97
C VAL A 18 12.23 -21.70 -5.78
N PRO A 19 11.59 -20.92 -6.67
CA PRO A 19 11.46 -19.48 -6.49
C PRO A 19 10.75 -19.15 -5.18
N VAL A 20 11.35 -18.28 -4.38
CA VAL A 20 10.75 -17.76 -3.14
C VAL A 20 10.50 -16.27 -3.32
N ILE A 21 9.25 -15.85 -3.12
CA ILE A 21 8.83 -14.47 -3.28
C ILE A 21 9.07 -13.71 -1.97
N ASP A 22 9.82 -12.63 -2.05
CA ASP A 22 10.00 -11.71 -0.93
C ASP A 22 8.76 -10.81 -0.74
N ALA A 23 8.22 -10.78 0.47
CA ALA A 23 6.99 -10.07 0.81
C ALA A 23 7.15 -8.53 0.87
N VAL A 24 8.35 -7.99 0.67
CA VAL A 24 8.63 -6.55 0.58
C VAL A 24 9.02 -6.16 -0.84
N ILE A 25 9.91 -6.91 -1.49
CA ILE A 25 10.38 -6.58 -2.85
C ILE A 25 9.25 -6.71 -3.88
N ALA A 26 8.48 -7.80 -3.81
CA ALA A 26 7.40 -8.04 -4.76
C ALA A 26 6.33 -6.92 -4.78
N PRO A 27 5.75 -6.50 -3.63
CA PRO A 27 4.80 -5.39 -3.64
C PRO A 27 5.46 -4.05 -4.00
N PHE A 28 6.75 -3.84 -3.69
CA PHE A 28 7.46 -2.63 -4.09
C PHE A 28 7.55 -2.51 -5.63
N LYS A 29 7.96 -3.58 -6.31
CA LYS A 29 7.99 -3.62 -7.79
C LYS A 29 6.58 -3.48 -8.39
N LEU A 30 5.56 -4.04 -7.75
CA LEU A 30 4.16 -3.84 -8.17
C LEU A 30 3.74 -2.38 -8.02
N ALA A 31 4.15 -1.70 -6.94
CA ALA A 31 3.83 -0.29 -6.75
C ALA A 31 4.45 0.59 -7.85
N GLU A 32 5.69 0.33 -8.26
CA GLU A 32 6.32 1.01 -9.40
C GLU A 32 5.53 0.79 -10.70
N LEU A 33 5.13 -0.44 -10.98
CA LEU A 33 4.28 -0.77 -12.13
C LEU A 33 2.93 -0.02 -12.09
N LEU A 34 2.29 0.04 -10.92
CA LEU A 34 1.01 0.73 -10.77
C LEU A 34 1.14 2.24 -10.96
N VAL A 35 2.25 2.84 -10.52
CA VAL A 35 2.58 4.24 -10.80
C VAL A 35 2.76 4.46 -12.30
N GLU A 36 3.50 3.60 -12.98
CA GLU A 36 3.68 3.70 -14.43
C GLU A 36 2.35 3.54 -15.18
N THR A 37 1.50 2.62 -14.72
CA THR A 37 0.17 2.39 -15.29
C THR A 37 -0.74 3.60 -15.10
N ARG A 38 -0.69 4.25 -13.92
CA ARG A 38 -1.38 5.52 -13.67
C ARG A 38 -0.93 6.60 -14.66
N ASP A 39 0.38 6.76 -14.83
CA ASP A 39 0.93 7.86 -15.63
C ASP A 39 0.69 7.66 -17.14
N LYS A 40 0.71 6.41 -17.62
CA LYS A 40 0.53 6.09 -19.04
C LYS A 40 -0.93 5.92 -19.47
N PHE A 41 -1.77 5.39 -18.58
CA PHE A 41 -3.13 4.96 -18.94
C PHE A 41 -4.22 5.60 -18.08
N SER A 42 -3.86 6.47 -17.13
CA SER A 42 -4.80 7.04 -16.16
C SER A 42 -5.56 5.98 -15.37
N TRP A 43 -4.95 4.81 -15.14
CA TRP A 43 -5.55 3.76 -14.33
C TRP A 43 -5.15 3.92 -12.88
N HIS A 44 -6.16 4.08 -12.02
CA HIS A 44 -6.01 4.35 -10.60
C HIS A 44 -6.68 3.24 -9.80
N PRO A 45 -6.30 3.01 -8.52
CA PRO A 45 -7.07 2.16 -7.63
C PRO A 45 -8.55 2.60 -7.60
N SER A 46 -9.46 1.64 -7.69
CA SER A 46 -10.90 1.92 -7.60
C SER A 46 -11.22 2.59 -6.26
N ARG A 47 -12.12 3.59 -6.28
CA ARG A 47 -12.75 4.17 -5.09
C ARG A 47 -14.23 3.80 -4.96
N LYS A 48 -14.65 2.71 -5.62
CA LYS A 48 -16.04 2.23 -5.59
C LYS A 48 -16.18 1.05 -4.63
N TRP A 49 -17.35 0.94 -4.00
CA TRP A 49 -17.73 -0.16 -3.10
C TRP A 49 -16.72 -0.36 -1.96
N GLY A 50 -16.12 -1.55 -1.84
CA GLY A 50 -15.19 -1.90 -0.76
C GLY A 50 -13.87 -1.10 -0.73
N SER A 51 -13.60 -0.26 -1.74
CA SER A 51 -12.42 0.61 -1.79
C SER A 51 -12.77 2.10 -1.67
N GLN A 52 -14.02 2.41 -1.29
CA GLN A 52 -14.44 3.78 -0.97
C GLN A 52 -13.63 4.38 0.17
N SER A 53 -13.59 5.71 0.24
CA SER A 53 -13.15 6.39 1.46
C SER A 53 -14.04 5.96 2.63
N PRO A 54 -13.50 5.87 3.86
CA PRO A 54 -14.34 5.74 5.04
C PRO A 54 -15.38 6.88 5.10
N PRO A 55 -16.61 6.62 5.57
CA PRO A 55 -17.60 7.65 5.82
C PRO A 55 -17.10 8.75 6.75
N LYS A 56 -17.65 9.96 6.60
CA LYS A 56 -17.17 11.14 7.34
C LYS A 56 -17.35 10.99 8.86
N ASP A 57 -18.47 10.43 9.28
CA ASP A 57 -18.78 10.12 10.68
C ASP A 57 -17.80 9.13 11.28
N GLU A 58 -17.38 8.10 10.52
CA GLU A 58 -16.31 7.21 10.95
C GLU A 58 -14.99 7.97 11.10
N ILE A 59 -14.60 8.79 10.12
CA ILE A 59 -13.38 9.60 10.21
C ILE A 59 -13.39 10.52 11.44
N GLU A 60 -14.53 11.16 11.74
CA GLU A 60 -14.71 12.04 12.89
C GLU A 60 -14.63 11.29 14.23
N ALA A 61 -15.19 10.08 14.29
CA ALA A 61 -15.18 9.22 15.48
C ALA A 61 -13.76 8.82 15.90
N TRP A 62 -12.86 8.58 14.94
CA TRP A 62 -11.46 8.26 15.22
C TRP A 62 -10.64 9.45 15.71
N ALA A 63 -11.19 10.68 15.65
CA ALA A 63 -10.55 11.90 16.16
C ALA A 63 -9.13 12.18 15.62
N LEU A 64 -8.75 11.61 14.46
CA LEU A 64 -7.37 11.61 13.94
C LEU A 64 -6.84 13.00 13.58
N PHE A 65 -7.73 13.96 13.33
CA PHE A 65 -7.43 15.28 12.80
C PHE A 65 -7.81 16.43 13.74
N LYS A 66 -8.12 16.15 15.02
CA LYS A 66 -8.50 17.18 16.01
C LYS A 66 -7.32 18.05 16.43
N GLU A 67 -6.10 17.54 16.31
CA GLU A 67 -4.86 18.25 16.60
C GLU A 67 -4.20 18.72 15.30
N ASN A 68 -3.54 19.88 15.35
CA ASN A 68 -2.73 20.36 14.23
C ASN A 68 -1.44 19.52 14.13
N LYS A 69 -1.53 18.37 13.45
CA LYS A 69 -0.37 17.51 13.19
C LYS A 69 0.59 18.22 12.23
N LEU A 70 1.88 17.93 12.30
CA LEU A 70 2.87 18.58 11.43
C LEU A 70 2.86 18.01 9.99
N ILE A 71 2.27 16.83 9.77
CA ILE A 71 2.24 16.10 8.49
C ILE A 71 0.92 15.35 8.35
N GLY A 72 0.30 15.36 7.15
CA GLY A 72 -0.82 14.48 6.79
C GLY A 72 -2.24 15.02 7.06
N ASN A 73 -2.42 16.34 7.23
CA ASN A 73 -3.67 16.93 7.70
C ASN A 73 -4.71 17.21 6.59
N MET A 74 -4.37 16.96 5.33
CA MET A 74 -5.23 17.34 4.20
C MET A 74 -6.12 16.16 3.78
N LEU A 75 -7.40 16.24 4.13
CA LEU A 75 -8.43 15.41 3.52
C LEU A 75 -8.85 16.05 2.19
N ARG A 76 -8.53 15.40 1.07
CA ARG A 76 -9.10 15.75 -0.23
C ARG A 76 -10.44 15.03 -0.36
N VAL A 77 -11.51 15.80 -0.24
CA VAL A 77 -12.87 15.36 -0.55
C VAL A 77 -13.09 15.78 -2.00
N GLU A 78 -13.03 14.82 -2.92
CA GLU A 78 -13.50 15.02 -4.31
C GLU A 78 -15.03 15.08 -4.34
#